data_AF-A0A8H3DND1-F1
#
_entry.id   AF-A0A8H3DND1-F1
#
_cell.length_a   1.000
_cell.length_b   1.000
_cell.length_c   1.000
_cell.angle_alpha   90.00
_cell.angle_beta   90.00
_cell.angle_gamma   90.00
#
_symmetry.space_group_name_H-M   'P 1'
#
loop_
_entity.id
_entity.type
_entity.pdbx_description
1 polymer ?
#
loop_
_entity_poly.entity_id
_entity_poly.type
_entity_poly.pdbx_seq_one_letter_code
_entity_poly.pdbx_strand_id
1 'polypeptide(L)'
;MPQELLTLPPVYCVVGIYRLLTDPLIRKPVWDKCRHGVRRGGVVGLVWALVTWKIQKAFVGYFLLSTPRFTGLSNDRVFGYQVPLDVGTYATLLFLGDQLTGILNFFLSRNLRIARDRAWEQTVKSRGKQDDFWGGYVEEWEKPPHVNLDPPKWEKYVGNTFLRMAISKLVLAPLNFIPFLGLGISAWMKALSTSRGLHSPYFELKKMTPKEIAVFVEERKWDYRAFGFVAALLESMPIIGLGFTISNRIASCMWAHDLEKRQDLFRKGEMKPLAPRTVTLENGEQVQLSPSRHAGARLQKEKVAGAWE
;
A
#
# COMPACT_ATOMS: atom_id res chain seq x y z
N MET A 1 16.56 12.95 -7.24
CA MET A 1 16.22 11.52 -7.31
C MET A 1 15.88 11.24 -8.75
N PRO A 2 16.46 10.19 -9.35
CA PRO A 2 16.24 9.86 -10.74
C PRO A 2 14.75 9.60 -10.99
N GLN A 3 14.21 10.13 -12.09
CA GLN A 3 12.81 9.99 -12.49
C GLN A 3 12.40 8.51 -12.73
N GLU A 4 13.38 7.60 -12.73
CA GLU A 4 13.24 6.15 -12.82
C GLU A 4 12.27 5.57 -11.78
N LEU A 5 12.16 6.15 -10.57
CA LEU A 5 11.25 5.63 -9.53
C LEU A 5 9.77 5.80 -9.89
N LEU A 6 9.42 6.72 -10.80
CA LEU A 6 8.05 6.86 -11.29
C LEU A 6 7.64 5.68 -12.19
N THR A 7 8.59 4.87 -12.67
CA THR A 7 8.28 3.69 -13.50
C THR A 7 7.79 2.51 -12.67
N LEU A 8 8.15 2.45 -11.38
CA LEU A 8 7.76 1.37 -10.49
C LEU A 8 7.36 1.91 -9.11
N PRO A 9 6.13 2.48 -8.98
CA PRO A 9 5.60 3.03 -7.74
C PRO A 9 5.70 2.12 -6.49
N PRO A 10 5.58 0.78 -6.59
CA PRO A 10 5.80 -0.11 -5.44
C PRO A 10 7.15 0.07 -4.73
N VAL A 11 8.19 0.53 -5.42
CA VAL A 11 9.52 0.75 -4.85
C VAL A 11 9.50 1.82 -3.76
N TYR A 12 8.58 2.80 -3.84
CA TYR A 12 8.46 3.81 -2.79
C TYR A 12 8.15 3.20 -1.43
N CYS A 13 7.46 2.05 -1.35
CA CYS A 13 7.22 1.35 -0.09
C CYS A 13 8.53 0.96 0.60
N VAL A 14 9.51 0.46 -0.17
CA VAL A 14 10.85 0.13 0.34
C VAL A 14 11.59 1.39 0.79
N VAL A 15 11.51 2.47 0.01
CA VAL A 15 12.10 3.78 0.36
C VAL A 15 11.49 4.33 1.65
N GLY A 16 10.18 4.19 1.84
CA GLY A 16 9.48 4.60 3.05
C GLY A 16 9.94 3.82 4.29
N ILE A 17 10.13 2.51 4.15
CA ILE A 17 10.68 1.66 5.23
C ILE A 17 12.10 2.09 5.56
N TYR A 18 12.95 2.21 4.53
CA TYR A 18 14.34 2.64 4.68
C TYR A 18 14.43 3.98 5.40
N ARG A 19 13.64 4.99 4.98
CA ARG A 19 13.62 6.31 5.62
C ARG A 19 13.11 6.26 7.06
N LEU A 20 12.06 5.50 7.35
CA LEU A 20 11.56 5.36 8.72
C LEU A 20 12.61 4.76 9.66
N LEU A 21 13.43 3.83 9.16
CA LEU A 21 14.48 3.17 9.95
C LEU A 21 15.74 4.03 10.09
N THR A 22 16.13 4.75 9.05
CA THR A 22 17.41 5.47 8.99
C THR A 22 17.33 6.93 9.43
N ASP A 23 16.22 7.63 9.20
CA ASP A 23 16.10 9.06 9.48
C ASP A 23 15.62 9.32 10.92
N PRO A 24 16.50 9.78 11.84
CA PRO A 24 16.11 10.04 13.22
C PRO A 24 15.15 11.24 13.35
N LEU A 25 15.15 12.17 12.39
CA LEU A 25 14.29 13.35 12.41
C LEU A 25 12.82 12.97 12.15
N ILE A 26 12.60 11.92 11.35
CA ILE A 26 11.26 11.36 11.12
C ILE A 26 10.91 10.37 12.23
N ARG A 27 11.82 9.46 12.58
CA ARG A 27 11.55 8.35 13.50
C ARG A 27 11.21 8.80 14.92
N LYS A 28 11.94 9.78 15.48
CA LYS A 28 11.72 10.28 16.86
C LYS A 28 10.31 10.85 17.07
N PRO A 29 9.84 11.87 16.32
CA PRO A 29 8.52 12.48 16.56
C PRO A 29 7.35 11.54 16.30
N VAL A 30 7.55 10.56 15.41
CA VAL A 30 6.61 9.46 15.16
C VAL A 30 6.57 8.52 16.37
N TRP A 31 7.72 8.04 16.83
CA TRP A 31 7.82 7.12 17.95
C TRP A 31 7.28 7.74 19.24
N ASP A 32 7.61 8.99 19.52
CA ASP A 32 7.15 9.69 20.71
C ASP A 32 5.63 9.78 20.79
N LYS A 33 4.95 9.87 19.63
CA LYS A 33 3.49 9.87 19.60
C LYS A 33 2.89 8.49 19.84
N CYS A 34 3.53 7.43 19.35
CA CYS A 34 3.05 6.06 19.50
C CYS A 34 3.47 5.41 20.82
N ARG A 35 4.54 5.87 21.46
CA ARG A 35 5.21 5.23 22.62
C ARG A 35 4.25 4.80 23.73
N HIS A 36 3.36 5.70 24.17
CA HIS A 36 2.41 5.40 25.24
C HIS A 36 1.34 4.39 24.82
N GLY A 37 0.86 4.48 23.57
CA GLY A 37 -0.10 3.52 23.02
C GLY A 37 0.51 2.13 22.88
N VAL A 38 1.73 2.04 22.35
CA VAL A 38 2.50 0.78 22.23
C VAL A 38 2.73 0.18 23.61
N ARG A 39 3.13 0.98 24.61
CA ARG A 39 3.38 0.49 25.98
C ARG A 39 2.09 -0.05 26.62
N ARG A 40 0.99 0.68 26.55
CA ARG A 40 -0.31 0.24 27.14
C ARG A 40 -0.84 -1.00 26.42
N GLY A 41 -0.87 -0.99 25.09
CA GLY A 41 -1.31 -2.13 24.30
C GLY A 41 -0.41 -3.35 24.47
N GLY A 42 0.90 -3.16 24.61
CA GLY A 42 1.86 -4.23 24.89
C GLY A 42 1.65 -4.87 26.26
N VAL A 43 1.41 -4.08 27.31
CA VAL A 43 1.08 -4.61 28.64
C VAL A 43 -0.22 -5.39 28.63
N VAL A 44 -1.28 -4.82 28.05
CA VAL A 44 -2.59 -5.51 27.95
C VAL A 44 -2.49 -6.77 27.10
N GLY A 45 -1.75 -6.71 25.97
CA GLY A 45 -1.52 -7.84 25.11
C GLY A 45 -0.74 -8.97 25.79
N LEU A 46 0.28 -8.63 26.59
CA LEU A 46 1.05 -9.61 27.35
C LEU A 46 0.19 -10.29 28.42
N VAL A 47 -0.61 -9.52 29.18
CA VAL A 47 -1.55 -10.07 30.16
C VAL A 47 -2.56 -10.98 29.48
N TRP A 48 -3.14 -10.54 28.35
CA TRP A 48 -4.07 -11.34 27.55
C TRP A 48 -3.42 -12.66 27.13
N ALA A 49 -2.24 -12.61 26.51
CA ALA A 49 -1.50 -13.78 26.06
C ALA A 49 -1.27 -14.80 27.17
N LEU A 50 -0.84 -14.36 28.36
CA LEU A 50 -0.58 -15.25 29.49
C LEU A 50 -1.85 -15.90 30.03
N VAL A 51 -2.92 -15.11 30.19
CA VAL A 51 -4.21 -15.58 30.73
C VAL A 51 -4.88 -16.57 29.77
N THR A 52 -4.87 -16.28 28.47
CA THR A 52 -5.57 -17.08 27.48
C THR A 52 -4.75 -18.25 26.92
N TRP A 53 -3.45 -18.33 27.21
CA TRP A 53 -2.52 -19.29 26.59
C TRP A 53 -3.03 -20.73 26.58
N LYS A 54 -3.42 -21.26 27.75
CA LYS A 54 -3.88 -22.65 27.88
C LYS A 54 -5.18 -22.89 27.11
N ILE A 55 -6.10 -21.94 27.18
CA ILE A 55 -7.40 -22.00 26.50
C ILE A 55 -7.20 -21.96 24.97
N GLN A 56 -6.35 -21.04 24.49
CA GLN A 56 -6.03 -20.90 23.08
C GLN A 56 -5.34 -22.15 22.54
N LYS A 57 -4.36 -22.70 23.26
CA LYS A 57 -3.67 -23.93 22.85
C LYS A 57 -4.63 -25.12 22.77
N ALA A 58 -5.55 -25.25 23.73
CA ALA A 58 -6.58 -26.28 23.70
C ALA A 58 -7.56 -26.10 22.52
N PHE A 59 -8.02 -24.86 22.28
CA PHE A 59 -8.91 -24.55 21.16
C PHE A 59 -8.26 -24.81 19.79
N VAL A 60 -7.02 -24.35 19.60
CA VAL A 60 -6.26 -24.56 18.37
C VAL A 60 -5.96 -26.04 18.17
N GLY A 61 -5.57 -26.75 19.22
CA GLY A 61 -5.39 -28.21 19.18
C GLY A 61 -6.66 -28.92 18.74
N TYR A 62 -7.81 -28.58 19.34
CA TYR A 62 -9.10 -29.14 18.95
C TYR A 62 -9.45 -28.85 17.48
N PHE A 63 -9.24 -27.62 17.01
CA PHE A 63 -9.54 -27.21 15.64
C PHE A 63 -8.63 -27.86 14.59
N LEU A 64 -7.32 -27.98 14.89
CA LEU A 64 -6.34 -28.65 14.03
C LEU A 64 -6.63 -30.14 13.90
N LEU A 65 -7.01 -30.81 15.01
CA LEU A 65 -7.38 -32.23 15.02
C LEU A 65 -8.72 -32.48 14.31
N SER A 66 -9.65 -31.53 14.39
CA SER A 66 -10.98 -31.62 13.77
C SER A 66 -10.98 -31.29 12.28
N THR A 67 -9.85 -30.85 11.72
CA THR A 67 -9.72 -30.53 10.30
C THR A 67 -8.87 -31.60 9.60
N PRO A 68 -9.45 -32.46 8.74
CA PRO A 68 -8.72 -33.55 8.05
C PRO A 68 -7.50 -33.11 7.22
N ARG A 69 -7.36 -31.82 6.93
CA ARG A 69 -6.24 -31.21 6.20
C ARG A 69 -4.98 -31.00 7.04
N PHE A 70 -5.09 -30.96 8.37
CA PHE A 70 -3.97 -30.72 9.28
C PHE A 70 -3.63 -31.93 10.15
N THR A 71 -4.41 -33.00 10.09
CA THR A 71 -4.15 -34.26 10.81
C THR A 71 -2.84 -34.93 10.39
N GLY A 72 -2.43 -34.77 9.12
CA GLY A 72 -1.12 -35.22 8.60
C GLY A 72 0.08 -34.34 9.00
N LEU A 73 -0.16 -33.15 9.54
CA LEU A 73 0.85 -32.23 10.08
C LEU A 73 1.00 -32.36 11.61
N SER A 74 0.33 -33.34 12.23
CA SER A 74 0.40 -33.58 13.69
C SER A 74 1.71 -34.22 14.16
N ASN A 75 2.56 -34.66 13.24
CA ASN A 75 3.93 -35.07 13.54
C ASN A 75 4.83 -33.82 13.50
N ASP A 76 5.78 -33.70 14.43
CA ASP A 76 6.76 -32.61 14.59
C ASP A 76 7.68 -32.34 13.36
N ARG A 77 7.32 -32.87 12.19
CA ARG A 77 8.03 -32.79 10.93
C ARG A 77 7.23 -31.99 9.92
N VAL A 78 7.66 -30.75 9.68
CA VAL A 78 7.16 -29.94 8.58
C VAL A 78 8.10 -30.16 7.39
N PHE A 79 7.60 -30.73 6.29
CA PHE A 79 8.40 -31.12 5.12
C PHE A 79 9.61 -32.03 5.45
N GLY A 80 9.47 -32.91 6.45
CA GLY A 80 10.54 -33.83 6.88
C GLY A 80 11.59 -33.23 7.83
N TYR A 81 11.57 -31.92 8.07
CA TYR A 81 12.45 -31.25 9.03
C TYR A 81 11.79 -31.14 10.40
N GLN A 82 12.52 -31.50 11.46
CA GLN A 82 12.09 -31.27 12.85
C GLN A 82 12.07 -29.77 13.12
N VAL A 83 10.89 -29.23 13.36
CA VAL A 83 10.75 -27.83 13.80
C VAL A 83 10.95 -27.77 15.32
N PRO A 84 11.65 -26.75 15.84
CA PRO A 84 11.90 -26.61 17.28
C PRO A 84 10.63 -26.30 18.09
N LEU A 85 9.53 -25.95 17.40
CA LEU A 85 8.24 -25.65 17.99
C LEU A 85 7.18 -26.57 17.36
N ASP A 86 6.40 -27.22 18.21
CA ASP A 86 5.21 -27.99 17.83
C ASP A 86 4.29 -27.14 16.94
N VAL A 87 3.74 -27.77 15.88
CA VAL A 87 2.85 -27.13 14.90
C VAL A 87 1.64 -26.50 15.59
N GLY A 88 1.10 -27.13 16.64
CA GLY A 88 0.02 -26.57 17.43
C GLY A 88 0.43 -25.29 18.17
N THR A 89 1.66 -25.24 18.65
CA THR A 89 2.23 -24.05 19.29
C THR A 89 2.45 -22.92 18.27
N TYR A 90 2.92 -23.22 17.07
CA TYR A 90 3.05 -22.23 15.99
C TYR A 90 1.69 -21.64 15.57
N ALA A 91 0.68 -22.48 15.36
CA ALA A 91 -0.67 -22.03 15.04
C ALA A 91 -1.27 -21.16 16.16
N THR A 92 -1.02 -21.51 17.42
CA THR A 92 -1.44 -20.71 18.58
C THR A 92 -0.77 -19.34 18.60
N LEU A 93 0.53 -19.26 18.29
CA LEU A 93 1.26 -18.00 18.19
C LEU A 93 0.74 -17.10 17.06
N LEU A 94 0.42 -17.66 15.89
CA LEU A 94 -0.19 -16.92 14.79
C LEU A 94 -1.58 -16.38 15.17
N PHE A 95 -2.41 -17.22 15.79
CA PHE A 95 -3.74 -16.82 16.26
C PHE A 95 -3.67 -15.72 17.32
N LEU A 96 -2.75 -15.86 18.28
CA LEU A 96 -2.48 -14.84 19.29
C LEU A 96 -1.94 -13.55 18.65
N GLY A 97 -1.09 -13.65 17.62
CA GLY A 97 -0.55 -12.49 16.90
C GLY A 97 -1.62 -11.60 16.28
N ASP A 98 -2.67 -12.19 15.72
CA ASP A 98 -3.83 -11.44 15.20
C ASP A 98 -4.58 -10.70 16.32
N GLN A 99 -4.82 -11.37 17.44
CA GLN A 99 -5.47 -10.76 18.62
C GLN A 99 -4.63 -9.63 19.21
N LEU A 100 -3.32 -9.83 19.35
CA LEU A 100 -2.37 -8.81 19.81
C LEU A 100 -2.36 -7.60 18.87
N THR A 101 -2.47 -7.84 17.57
CA THR A 101 -2.60 -6.77 16.57
C THR A 101 -3.87 -5.96 16.82
N GLY A 102 -5.00 -6.62 17.07
CA GLY A 102 -6.26 -5.96 17.42
C GLY A 102 -6.15 -5.10 18.69
N ILE A 103 -5.55 -5.64 19.75
CA ILE A 103 -5.30 -4.91 21.01
C ILE A 103 -4.41 -3.69 20.76
N LEU A 104 -3.28 -3.87 20.08
CA LEU A 104 -2.38 -2.76 19.75
C LEU A 104 -3.08 -1.70 18.90
N ASN A 105 -3.84 -2.11 17.89
CA ASN A 105 -4.58 -1.19 17.03
C ASN A 105 -5.62 -0.39 17.81
N PHE A 106 -6.32 -1.00 18.77
CA PHE A 106 -7.25 -0.27 19.65
C PHE A 106 -6.54 0.87 20.40
N PHE A 107 -5.42 0.59 21.07
CA PHE A 107 -4.66 1.59 21.82
C PHE A 107 -3.91 2.60 20.94
N LEU A 108 -3.61 2.25 19.69
CA LEU A 108 -2.86 3.09 18.77
C LEU A 108 -3.71 3.88 17.78
N SER A 109 -4.95 3.48 17.50
CA SER A 109 -5.82 4.01 16.43
C SER A 109 -5.74 5.53 16.25
N ARG A 110 -5.99 6.31 17.32
CA ARG A 110 -5.93 7.78 17.29
C ARG A 110 -4.50 8.31 17.14
N ASN A 111 -3.54 7.72 17.85
CA ASN A 111 -2.15 8.16 17.82
C ASN A 111 -1.47 7.83 16.48
N LEU A 112 -1.87 6.74 15.83
CA LEU A 112 -1.34 6.28 14.56
C LEU A 112 -1.75 7.20 13.42
N ARG A 113 -2.97 7.75 13.46
CA ARG A 113 -3.38 8.81 12.51
C ARG A 113 -2.45 10.03 12.62
N ILE A 114 -2.26 10.55 13.83
CA ILE A 114 -1.39 11.71 14.08
C ILE A 114 0.07 11.40 13.72
N ALA A 115 0.54 10.18 14.01
CA ALA A 115 1.90 9.76 13.68
C ALA A 115 2.13 9.69 12.16
N ARG A 116 1.13 9.25 11.38
CA ARG A 116 1.19 9.31 9.91
C ARG A 116 1.28 10.75 9.41
N ASP A 117 0.44 11.65 9.94
CA ASP A 117 0.45 13.05 9.51
C ASP A 117 1.80 13.72 9.84
N ARG A 118 2.35 13.47 11.03
CA ARG A 118 3.71 13.90 11.40
C ARG A 118 4.78 13.30 10.51
N ALA A 119 4.66 12.02 10.15
CA ALA A 119 5.62 11.38 9.26
C ALA A 119 5.63 12.05 7.88
N TRP A 120 4.47 12.42 7.35
CA TRP A 120 4.35 13.21 6.13
C TRP A 120 5.04 14.57 6.27
N GLU A 121 4.68 15.35 7.29
CA GLU A 121 5.25 16.69 7.52
C GLU A 121 6.77 16.67 7.66
N GLN A 122 7.31 15.74 8.45
CA GLN A 122 8.76 15.60 8.63
C GLN A 122 9.45 15.13 7.35
N THR A 123 8.77 14.33 6.53
CA THR A 123 9.28 13.94 5.20
C THR A 123 9.34 15.14 4.26
N VAL A 124 8.34 16.03 4.27
CA VAL A 124 8.36 17.28 3.50
C VAL A 124 9.49 18.19 4.00
N LYS A 125 9.59 18.38 5.33
CA LYS A 125 10.66 19.20 5.95
C LYS A 125 12.06 18.68 5.63
N SER A 126 12.28 17.36 5.67
CA SER A 126 13.59 16.77 5.35
C SER A 126 14.00 16.94 3.89
N ARG A 127 13.06 17.29 3.00
CA ARG A 127 13.36 17.59 1.60
C ARG A 127 13.79 19.05 1.38
N GLY A 128 13.60 19.92 2.37
CA GLY A 128 14.05 21.32 2.35
C GLY A 128 13.52 22.11 1.15
N LYS A 129 12.32 21.77 0.65
CA LYS A 129 11.68 22.49 -0.45
C LYS A 129 10.90 23.67 0.11
N GLN A 130 10.92 24.79 -0.63
CA GLN A 130 10.12 25.98 -0.31
C GLN A 130 8.62 25.67 -0.44
N ASP A 131 7.78 26.47 0.21
CA ASP A 131 6.33 26.28 0.20
C ASP A 131 5.76 26.40 -1.23
N ASP A 132 6.38 27.20 -2.09
CA ASP A 132 6.05 27.38 -3.51
C ASP A 132 6.36 26.15 -4.39
N PHE A 133 6.97 25.10 -3.82
CA PHE A 133 7.25 23.86 -4.56
C PHE A 133 5.97 23.16 -5.05
N TRP A 134 4.88 23.24 -4.29
CA TRP A 134 3.61 22.62 -4.64
C TRP A 134 2.79 23.56 -5.52
N GLY A 135 2.84 23.33 -6.84
CA GLY A 135 2.07 24.10 -7.80
C GLY A 135 0.64 23.58 -7.98
N GLY A 136 -0.15 24.31 -8.76
CA GLY A 136 -1.49 23.88 -9.17
C GLY A 136 -1.50 22.58 -9.99
N TYR A 137 -2.69 22.02 -10.17
CA TYR A 137 -2.91 20.88 -11.07
C TYR A 137 -2.67 21.31 -12.53
N VAL A 138 -1.94 20.46 -13.27
CA VAL A 138 -1.81 20.59 -14.73
C VAL A 138 -2.10 19.25 -15.38
N GLU A 139 -2.94 19.29 -16.41
CA GLU A 139 -3.34 18.14 -17.19
C GLU A 139 -2.15 17.61 -18.03
N GLU A 140 -1.84 16.32 -17.88
CA GLU A 140 -0.70 15.72 -18.60
C GLU A 140 -1.11 15.13 -19.95
N TRP A 141 -2.40 14.86 -20.17
CA TRP A 141 -2.89 14.21 -21.38
C TRP A 141 -3.56 15.23 -22.29
N GLU A 142 -3.29 15.15 -23.58
CA GLU A 142 -3.96 16.04 -24.55
C GLU A 142 -5.48 15.82 -24.56
N LYS A 143 -5.90 14.57 -24.36
CA LYS A 143 -7.31 14.17 -24.18
C LYS A 143 -7.45 13.46 -22.83
N PRO A 144 -7.96 14.12 -21.78
CA PRO A 144 -8.12 13.49 -20.48
C PRO A 144 -9.17 12.38 -20.52
N PRO A 145 -9.01 11.32 -19.71
CA PRO A 145 -10.00 10.26 -19.63
C PRO A 145 -11.32 10.78 -19.05
N HIS A 146 -12.45 10.32 -19.61
CA HIS A 146 -13.75 10.58 -19.02
C HIS A 146 -13.88 9.81 -17.71
N VAL A 147 -13.92 10.54 -16.60
CA VAL A 147 -14.14 9.96 -15.27
C VAL A 147 -15.58 10.14 -14.84
N ASN A 148 -16.21 9.03 -14.46
CA ASN A 148 -17.47 9.08 -13.74
C ASN A 148 -17.16 9.37 -12.28
N LEU A 149 -17.70 10.48 -11.76
CA LEU A 149 -17.57 10.86 -10.36
C LEU A 149 -18.33 9.90 -9.44
N ASP A 150 -19.35 9.24 -9.98
CA ASP A 150 -20.08 8.19 -9.28
C ASP A 150 -19.19 6.94 -9.16
N PRO A 151 -18.84 6.50 -7.94
CA PRO A 151 -18.13 5.25 -7.77
C PRO A 151 -18.96 4.12 -8.40
N PRO A 152 -18.33 3.17 -9.10
CA PRO A 152 -19.04 2.03 -9.65
C PRO A 152 -19.90 1.37 -8.56
N LYS A 153 -21.17 1.06 -8.85
CA LYS A 153 -22.12 0.53 -7.85
C LYS A 153 -21.55 -0.66 -7.06
N TRP A 154 -20.70 -1.47 -7.69
CA TRP A 154 -20.02 -2.62 -7.08
C TRP A 154 -19.00 -2.25 -5.99
N GLU A 155 -18.38 -1.06 -6.01
CA GLU A 155 -17.45 -0.62 -4.95
C GLU A 155 -18.16 -0.44 -3.61
N LYS A 156 -19.42 0.02 -3.60
CA LYS A 156 -20.24 0.09 -2.37
C LYS A 156 -20.49 -1.30 -1.77
N TYR A 157 -20.69 -2.31 -2.61
CA TYR A 157 -20.89 -3.69 -2.17
C TYR A 157 -19.59 -4.34 -1.72
N VAL A 158 -18.48 -4.13 -2.43
CA VAL A 158 -17.13 -4.63 -2.09
C VAL A 158 -16.55 -3.96 -0.84
N GLY A 159 -16.94 -2.72 -0.56
CA GLY A 159 -16.58 -2.01 0.67
C GLY A 159 -17.18 -2.63 1.94
N ASN A 160 -18.22 -3.47 1.81
CA ASN A 160 -18.78 -4.18 2.95
C ASN A 160 -17.88 -5.36 3.33
N THR A 161 -17.27 -5.28 4.52
CA THR A 161 -16.35 -6.29 5.06
C THR A 161 -16.96 -7.70 5.01
N PHE A 162 -18.27 -7.83 5.23
CA PHE A 162 -18.98 -9.10 5.14
C PHE A 162 -19.05 -9.68 3.72
N LEU A 163 -19.35 -8.86 2.72
CA LEU A 163 -19.40 -9.33 1.33
C LEU A 163 -17.99 -9.67 0.82
N ARG A 164 -16.98 -8.89 1.19
CA ARG A 164 -15.57 -9.21 0.92
C ARG A 164 -15.17 -10.54 1.53
N MET A 165 -15.55 -10.81 2.78
CA MET A 165 -15.30 -12.11 3.41
C MET A 165 -16.06 -13.25 2.71
N ALA A 166 -17.31 -13.02 2.31
CA ALA A 166 -18.13 -14.01 1.61
C ALA A 166 -17.56 -14.34 0.21
N ILE A 167 -17.28 -13.33 -0.62
CA ILE A 167 -16.65 -13.49 -1.94
C ILE A 167 -15.30 -14.18 -1.79
N SER A 168 -14.50 -13.78 -0.80
CA SER A 168 -13.21 -14.42 -0.54
C SER A 168 -13.40 -15.90 -0.19
N LYS A 169 -14.38 -16.26 0.65
CA LYS A 169 -14.60 -17.65 1.04
C LYS A 169 -15.25 -18.51 -0.06
N LEU A 170 -16.16 -17.97 -0.86
CA LEU A 170 -16.87 -18.68 -1.93
C LEU A 170 -16.02 -18.84 -3.19
N VAL A 171 -15.38 -17.75 -3.66
CA VAL A 171 -14.60 -17.76 -4.90
C VAL A 171 -13.21 -18.38 -4.67
N LEU A 172 -12.60 -18.21 -3.48
CA LEU A 172 -11.32 -18.86 -3.19
C LEU A 172 -11.46 -20.28 -2.60
N ALA A 173 -12.66 -20.82 -2.41
CA ALA A 173 -12.83 -22.19 -1.91
C ALA A 173 -12.01 -23.25 -2.69
N PRO A 174 -11.92 -23.20 -4.04
CA PRO A 174 -11.06 -24.11 -4.82
C PRO A 174 -9.58 -23.66 -4.86
N LEU A 175 -9.30 -22.38 -4.61
CA LEU A 175 -7.97 -21.76 -4.66
C LEU A 175 -7.21 -21.83 -3.31
N ASN A 176 -7.78 -22.50 -2.32
CA ASN A 176 -7.21 -22.73 -0.98
C ASN A 176 -5.87 -23.48 -0.97
N PHE A 177 -5.37 -23.94 -2.11
CA PHE A 177 -4.05 -24.56 -2.24
C PHE A 177 -2.89 -23.55 -2.17
N ILE A 178 -3.15 -22.24 -2.31
CA ILE A 178 -2.10 -21.22 -2.34
C ILE A 178 -2.13 -20.43 -1.02
N PRO A 179 -1.16 -20.64 -0.11
CA PRO A 179 -0.98 -19.79 1.07
C PRO A 179 -0.89 -18.32 0.67
N PHE A 180 -1.44 -17.45 1.51
CA PHE A 180 -1.44 -15.98 1.32
C PHE A 180 -2.26 -15.44 0.13
N LEU A 181 -2.86 -16.28 -0.71
CA LEU A 181 -3.68 -15.80 -1.84
C LEU A 181 -4.88 -14.95 -1.37
N GLY A 182 -5.53 -15.34 -0.28
CA GLY A 182 -6.60 -14.55 0.33
C GLY A 182 -6.13 -13.14 0.71
N LEU A 183 -4.93 -13.01 1.29
CA LEU A 183 -4.33 -11.71 1.60
C LEU A 183 -4.08 -10.91 0.32
N GLY A 184 -3.54 -11.54 -0.72
CA GLY A 184 -3.32 -10.94 -2.05
C GLY A 184 -4.60 -10.39 -2.66
N ILE A 185 -5.66 -11.21 -2.77
CA ILE A 185 -6.95 -10.76 -3.31
C ILE A 185 -7.53 -9.62 -2.47
N SER A 186 -7.47 -9.75 -1.15
CA SER A 186 -7.97 -8.72 -0.26
C SER A 186 -7.19 -7.39 -0.39
N ALA A 187 -5.87 -7.45 -0.61
CA ALA A 187 -5.02 -6.30 -0.85
C ALA A 187 -5.32 -5.67 -2.22
N TRP A 188 -5.53 -6.49 -3.25
CA TRP A 188 -5.90 -6.05 -4.59
C TRP A 188 -7.22 -5.28 -4.59
N MET A 189 -8.25 -5.81 -3.92
CA MET A 189 -9.56 -5.15 -3.85
C MET A 189 -9.50 -3.79 -3.17
N LYS A 190 -8.64 -3.60 -2.15
CA LYS A 190 -8.46 -2.31 -1.46
C LYS A 190 -7.31 -1.45 -2.00
N ALA A 191 -6.61 -1.89 -3.06
CA ALA A 191 -5.38 -1.26 -3.50
C ALA A 191 -5.60 0.22 -3.87
N LEU A 192 -6.59 0.49 -4.73
CA LEU A 192 -6.86 1.84 -5.21
C LEU A 192 -7.33 2.79 -4.09
N SER A 193 -8.15 2.32 -3.16
CA SER A 193 -8.60 3.13 -2.02
C SER A 193 -7.46 3.40 -1.04
N THR A 194 -6.60 2.42 -0.80
CA THR A 194 -5.41 2.54 0.06
C THR A 194 -4.45 3.59 -0.49
N SER A 195 -4.12 3.54 -1.78
CA SER A 195 -3.21 4.52 -2.39
C SER A 195 -3.80 5.93 -2.47
N ARG A 196 -5.09 6.07 -2.83
CA ARG A 196 -5.80 7.36 -2.77
C ARG A 196 -5.76 7.96 -1.35
N GLY A 197 -6.03 7.15 -0.32
CA GLY A 197 -5.97 7.61 1.08
C GLY A 197 -4.56 7.99 1.54
N LEU A 198 -3.53 7.28 1.06
CA LEU A 198 -2.13 7.61 1.33
C LEU A 198 -1.69 8.91 0.62
N HIS A 199 -2.29 9.24 -0.52
CA HIS A 199 -2.05 10.46 -1.31
C HIS A 199 -2.95 11.65 -0.95
N SER A 200 -3.93 11.51 -0.06
CA SER A 200 -4.83 12.61 0.29
C SER A 200 -4.11 13.92 0.67
N PRO A 201 -3.02 13.92 1.46
CA PRO A 201 -2.33 15.16 1.81
C PRO A 201 -1.71 15.86 0.60
N TYR A 202 -1.30 15.11 -0.43
CA TYR A 202 -0.80 15.70 -1.68
C TYR A 202 -1.92 16.39 -2.47
N PHE A 203 -3.09 15.77 -2.57
CA PHE A 203 -4.23 16.38 -3.23
C PHE A 203 -4.72 17.63 -2.51
N GLU A 204 -4.70 17.60 -1.18
CA GLU A 204 -5.04 18.74 -0.31
C GLU A 204 -4.02 19.89 -0.47
N LEU A 205 -2.72 19.60 -0.47
CA LEU A 205 -1.66 20.60 -0.68
C LEU A 205 -1.80 21.32 -2.03
N LYS A 206 -2.18 20.58 -3.08
CA LYS A 206 -2.41 21.12 -4.43
C LYS A 206 -3.80 21.74 -4.62
N LYS A 207 -4.67 21.67 -3.62
CA LYS A 207 -6.06 22.17 -3.66
C LYS A 207 -6.86 21.60 -4.83
N MET A 208 -6.65 20.32 -5.17
CA MET A 208 -7.36 19.69 -6.28
C MET A 208 -8.84 19.49 -5.95
N THR A 209 -9.69 19.77 -6.94
CA THR A 209 -11.11 19.44 -6.91
C THR A 209 -11.31 17.91 -7.00
N PRO A 210 -12.46 17.37 -6.54
CA PRO A 210 -12.74 15.93 -6.64
C PRO A 210 -12.67 15.39 -8.08
N LYS A 211 -13.02 16.23 -9.07
CA LYS A 211 -12.93 15.89 -10.49
C LYS A 211 -11.48 15.78 -10.96
N GLU A 212 -10.64 16.75 -10.60
CA GLU A 212 -9.20 16.71 -10.91
C GLU A 212 -8.52 15.51 -10.24
N ILE A 213 -8.86 15.19 -8.99
CA ILE A 213 -8.36 14.00 -8.31
C ILE A 213 -8.76 12.73 -9.07
N ALA A 214 -10.03 12.64 -9.50
CA ALA A 214 -10.52 11.49 -10.24
C ALA A 214 -9.77 11.32 -11.58
N VAL A 215 -9.60 12.40 -12.35
CA VAL A 215 -8.84 12.40 -13.62
C VAL A 215 -7.38 12.02 -13.38
N PHE A 216 -6.72 12.69 -12.43
CA PHE A 216 -5.31 12.44 -12.10
C PHE A 216 -5.04 11.00 -11.67
N VAL A 217 -5.95 10.41 -10.88
CA VAL A 217 -5.82 9.01 -10.46
C VAL A 217 -6.18 8.04 -11.59
N GLU A 218 -7.15 8.36 -12.45
CA GLU A 218 -7.52 7.49 -13.57
C GLU A 218 -6.41 7.43 -14.63
N GLU A 219 -5.77 8.55 -14.94
CA GLU A 219 -4.55 8.58 -15.77
C GLU A 219 -3.48 7.64 -15.20
N ARG A 220 -3.33 7.61 -13.86
CA ARG A 220 -2.33 6.84 -13.09
C ARG A 220 -2.87 5.55 -12.47
N LYS A 221 -3.97 5.01 -12.98
CA LYS A 221 -4.75 3.96 -12.31
C LYS A 221 -3.94 2.73 -11.92
N TRP A 222 -3.07 2.27 -12.81
CA TRP A 222 -2.23 1.09 -12.57
C TRP A 222 -1.10 1.35 -11.57
N ASP A 223 -0.57 2.57 -11.53
CA ASP A 223 0.45 2.99 -10.57
C ASP A 223 -0.11 3.07 -9.16
N TYR A 224 -1.28 3.70 -9.03
CA TYR A 224 -2.02 3.75 -7.77
C TYR A 224 -2.45 2.36 -7.32
N ARG A 225 -2.84 1.47 -8.24
CA ARG A 225 -3.13 0.06 -7.90
C ARG A 225 -1.89 -0.68 -7.44
N ALA A 226 -0.77 -0.59 -8.15
CA ALA A 226 0.45 -1.31 -7.81
C ALA A 226 1.03 -0.83 -6.46
N PHE A 227 1.15 0.49 -6.27
CA PHE A 227 1.58 1.08 -5.00
C PHE A 227 0.64 0.68 -3.86
N GLY A 228 -0.66 0.87 -4.06
CA GLY A 228 -1.67 0.56 -3.06
C GLY A 228 -1.76 -0.92 -2.71
N PHE A 229 -1.50 -1.82 -3.66
CA PHE A 229 -1.45 -3.25 -3.45
C PHE A 229 -0.30 -3.65 -2.52
N VAL A 230 0.92 -3.17 -2.80
CA VAL A 230 2.08 -3.46 -1.95
C VAL A 230 1.93 -2.81 -0.58
N ALA A 231 1.47 -1.56 -0.51
CA ALA A 231 1.18 -0.89 0.76
C ALA A 231 0.15 -1.68 1.59
N ALA A 232 -0.94 -2.12 0.95
CA ALA A 232 -1.99 -2.94 1.56
C ALA A 232 -1.47 -4.29 2.06
N LEU A 233 -0.57 -4.96 1.32
CA LEU A 233 0.07 -6.20 1.75
C LEU A 233 0.93 -5.99 2.99
N LEU A 234 1.77 -4.95 2.99
CA LEU A 234 2.63 -4.62 4.13
C LEU A 234 1.80 -4.34 5.39
N GLU A 235 0.70 -3.59 5.26
CA GLU A 235 -0.21 -3.29 6.37
C GLU A 235 -1.02 -4.49 6.87
N SER A 236 -1.11 -5.56 6.08
CA SER A 236 -1.86 -6.76 6.46
C SER A 236 -1.04 -7.73 7.33
N MET A 237 0.25 -7.45 7.55
CA MET A 237 1.07 -8.26 8.44
C MET A 237 0.72 -7.99 9.92
N PRO A 238 0.52 -9.04 10.74
CA PRO A 238 0.24 -8.88 12.17
C PRO A 238 1.35 -8.10 12.88
N ILE A 239 0.97 -7.19 13.79
CA ILE A 239 1.83 -6.36 14.63
C ILE A 239 2.68 -5.36 13.82
N ILE A 240 3.57 -5.85 12.96
CA ILE A 240 4.48 -5.04 12.13
C ILE A 240 3.75 -4.20 11.08
N GLY A 241 2.56 -4.63 10.64
CA GLY A 241 1.67 -3.89 9.73
C GLY A 241 1.35 -2.49 10.22
N LEU A 242 1.23 -2.30 11.55
CA LEU A 242 0.99 -0.98 12.15
C LEU A 242 2.15 -0.02 11.88
N GLY A 243 3.39 -0.51 11.93
CA GLY A 243 4.57 0.27 11.55
C GLY A 243 4.58 0.60 10.06
N PHE A 244 4.15 -0.34 9.21
CA PHE A 244 4.08 -0.11 7.77
C PHE A 244 3.06 0.94 7.37
N THR A 245 1.98 1.17 8.14
CA THR A 245 1.06 2.30 7.87
C THR A 245 1.77 3.66 7.91
N ILE A 246 2.84 3.79 8.71
CA ILE A 246 3.65 5.01 8.81
C ILE A 246 4.67 5.05 7.66
N SER A 247 5.38 3.95 7.40
CA SER A 247 6.35 3.91 6.30
C SER A 247 5.68 4.12 4.95
N ASN A 248 4.47 3.60 4.75
CA ASN A 248 3.66 3.79 3.54
C ASN A 248 3.24 5.26 3.36
N ARG A 249 3.04 6.00 4.46
CA ARG A 249 2.80 7.45 4.39
C ARG A 249 4.05 8.24 4.00
N ILE A 250 5.23 7.81 4.47
CA ILE A 250 6.50 8.38 4.01
C ILE A 250 6.70 8.05 2.53
N ALA A 251 6.39 6.81 2.11
CA ALA A 251 6.45 6.37 0.73
C ALA A 251 5.56 7.22 -0.19
N SER A 252 4.32 7.49 0.20
CA SER A 252 3.43 8.35 -0.58
C SER A 252 3.93 9.79 -0.66
N CYS A 253 4.54 10.32 0.41
CA CYS A 253 5.15 11.64 0.37
C CYS A 253 6.31 11.70 -0.64
N MET A 254 7.15 10.67 -0.65
CA MET A 254 8.26 10.54 -1.59
C MET A 254 7.76 10.45 -3.03
N TRP A 255 6.71 9.66 -3.27
CA TRP A 255 6.08 9.56 -4.57
C TRP A 255 5.46 10.90 -5.00
N ALA A 256 4.76 11.58 -4.11
CA ALA A 256 4.18 12.90 -4.35
C ALA A 256 5.23 13.95 -4.75
N HIS A 257 6.41 13.96 -4.12
CA HIS A 257 7.51 14.84 -4.52
C HIS A 257 7.99 14.59 -5.95
N ASP A 258 8.05 13.34 -6.40
CA ASP A 258 8.51 13.01 -7.75
C ASP A 258 7.40 13.24 -8.78
N LEU A 259 6.13 13.06 -8.42
CA LEU A 259 4.97 13.51 -9.21
C LEU A 259 4.95 15.04 -9.38
N GLU A 260 5.24 15.79 -8.32
CA GLU A 260 5.24 17.25 -8.38
C GLU A 260 6.33 17.79 -9.31
N LYS A 261 7.53 17.20 -9.26
CA LYS A 261 8.59 17.55 -10.22
C LYS A 261 8.16 17.31 -11.66
N ARG A 262 7.46 16.20 -11.92
CA ARG A 262 6.93 15.90 -13.25
C ARG A 262 5.89 16.96 -13.66
N GLN A 263 4.95 17.29 -12.79
CA GLN A 263 3.95 18.33 -13.02
C GLN A 263 4.58 19.71 -13.26
N ASP A 264 5.67 20.04 -12.56
CA ASP A 264 6.43 21.27 -12.76
C ASP A 264 7.03 21.38 -14.17
N LEU A 265 7.48 20.26 -14.75
CA LEU A 265 7.98 20.22 -16.14
C LEU A 265 6.88 20.52 -17.16
N PHE A 266 5.65 20.04 -16.92
CA PHE A 266 4.49 20.40 -17.74
C PHE A 266 4.10 21.87 -17.55
N ARG A 267 4.14 22.38 -16.31
CA ARG A 267 3.88 23.80 -15.99
C ARG A 267 4.85 24.75 -16.71
N LYS A 268 6.13 24.37 -16.80
CA LYS A 268 7.18 25.13 -17.49
C LYS A 268 7.13 24.99 -19.01
N GLY A 269 6.31 24.09 -19.55
CA GLY A 269 6.27 23.78 -20.97
C GLY A 269 7.48 23.00 -21.49
N GLU A 270 8.34 22.50 -20.60
CA GLU A 270 9.48 21.64 -20.96
C GLU A 270 8.99 20.26 -21.44
N MET A 271 7.84 19.79 -20.93
CA MET A 271 7.12 18.63 -21.44
C MET A 271 5.76 19.01 -22.00
N LYS A 272 5.49 18.53 -23.22
CA LYS A 272 4.20 18.69 -23.89
C LYS A 272 3.21 17.63 -23.40
N PRO A 273 1.89 17.93 -23.38
CA PRO A 273 0.85 16.94 -23.10
C PRO A 273 1.00 15.69 -23.97
N LEU A 274 0.74 14.53 -23.37
CA LEU A 274 0.90 13.25 -24.02
C LEU A 274 -0.26 12.99 -25.00
N ALA A 275 0.08 12.82 -26.27
CA ALA A 275 -0.88 12.46 -27.31
C ALA A 275 -1.34 11.00 -27.16
N PRO A 276 -2.60 10.68 -27.53
CA PRO A 276 -3.10 9.31 -27.53
C PRO A 276 -2.29 8.42 -28.48
N ARG A 277 -2.09 7.16 -28.10
CA ARG A 277 -1.36 6.21 -28.94
C ARG A 277 -2.33 5.55 -29.91
N THR A 278 -2.23 5.86 -31.19
CA THR A 278 -3.01 5.18 -32.23
C THR A 278 -2.31 3.89 -32.65
N VAL A 279 -2.99 2.76 -32.55
CA VAL A 279 -2.52 1.47 -33.06
C VAL A 279 -3.46 1.04 -34.18
N THR A 280 -2.88 0.81 -35.36
CA THR A 280 -3.60 0.21 -36.49
C THR A 280 -3.59 -1.31 -36.30
N LEU A 281 -4.77 -1.89 -36.18
CA LEU A 281 -4.99 -3.33 -36.10
C LEU A 281 -4.82 -3.99 -37.48
N GLU A 282 -4.61 -5.30 -37.52
CA GLU A 282 -4.43 -6.07 -38.76
C GLU A 282 -5.64 -5.99 -39.71
N ASN A 283 -6.82 -5.69 -39.17
CA ASN A 283 -8.06 -5.45 -39.93
C ASN A 283 -8.17 -4.02 -40.51
N GLY A 284 -7.14 -3.17 -40.34
CA GLY A 284 -7.12 -1.78 -40.79
C GLY A 284 -7.80 -0.78 -39.83
N GLU A 285 -8.36 -1.23 -38.72
CA GLU A 285 -9.02 -0.38 -37.72
C GLU A 285 -8.00 0.37 -36.86
N GLN A 286 -8.19 1.68 -36.66
CA GLN A 286 -7.34 2.49 -35.80
C GLN A 286 -7.94 2.64 -34.41
N VAL A 287 -7.31 2.03 -33.41
CA VAL A 287 -7.73 2.12 -32.02
C VAL A 287 -6.86 3.15 -31.28
N GLN A 288 -7.50 4.12 -30.62
CA GLN A 288 -6.84 5.09 -29.75
C GLN A 288 -6.67 4.48 -28.35
N LEU A 289 -5.42 4.23 -27.97
CA LEU A 289 -5.04 3.76 -26.64
C LEU A 289 -4.56 4.93 -25.77
N SER A 290 -4.65 4.72 -24.46
CA SER A 290 -4.07 5.66 -23.48
C SER A 290 -2.58 5.91 -23.75
N PRO A 291 -2.10 7.14 -23.56
CA PRO A 291 -0.69 7.46 -23.79
C PRO A 291 0.24 6.61 -22.92
N SER A 292 1.38 6.18 -23.48
CA SER A 292 2.42 5.49 -22.72
C SER A 292 3.18 6.49 -21.84
N ARG A 293 2.88 6.51 -20.54
CA ARG A 293 3.45 7.49 -19.59
C ARG A 293 4.96 7.32 -19.32
N HIS A 294 5.53 6.16 -19.67
CA HIS A 294 6.97 5.87 -19.60
C HIS A 294 7.73 6.13 -20.91
N ALA A 295 7.07 6.54 -22.00
CA ALA A 295 7.77 6.83 -23.26
C ALA A 295 8.77 8.00 -23.14
N GLY A 296 8.50 8.97 -22.26
CA GLY A 296 9.43 10.07 -21.97
C GLY A 296 10.76 9.61 -21.35
N ALA A 297 10.77 8.51 -20.59
CA ALA A 297 12.00 7.96 -20.02
C ALA A 297 12.92 7.35 -21.09
N ARG A 298 12.35 6.83 -22.19
CA ARG A 298 13.10 6.36 -23.36
C ARG A 298 13.73 7.53 -24.12
N LEU A 299 12.97 8.59 -24.38
CA LEU A 299 13.46 9.80 -25.05
C LEU A 299 14.58 10.50 -24.28
N GLN A 300 14.52 10.49 -22.94
CA GLN A 300 15.59 11.05 -22.11
C GLN A 300 16.83 10.15 -22.09
N LYS A 301 16.66 8.82 -22.11
CA LYS A 301 17.79 7.89 -22.31
C LYS A 301 18.45 8.06 -23.69
N GLU A 302 17.68 8.24 -24.75
CA GLU A 302 18.21 8.49 -26.10
C GLU A 302 18.93 9.84 -26.20
N LYS A 303 18.38 10.92 -25.61
CA LYS A 303 19.07 12.22 -25.55
C LYS A 303 20.35 12.19 -24.72
N VAL A 304 20.38 11.41 -23.64
CA VAL A 304 21.59 11.24 -22.84
C VAL A 304 22.60 10.36 -23.59
N ALA A 305 22.18 9.28 -24.23
CA ALA A 305 23.06 8.42 -25.03
C ALA A 305 23.68 9.15 -26.22
N GLY A 306 22.90 9.95 -26.96
CA GLY A 306 23.40 10.77 -28.08
C GLY A 306 24.18 12.02 -27.69
N ALA A 307 24.40 12.28 -26.40
CA ALA A 307 25.29 13.34 -25.91
C ALA A 307 26.69 12.81 -25.54
N TRP A 308 26.91 11.50 -25.63
CA TRP A 308 28.19 10.82 -25.42
C TRP A 308 28.73 10.13 -26.69
N GLU A 309 28.07 10.35 -27.83
CA GLU A 309 28.57 10.06 -29.19
C GLU A 309 29.04 11.37 -29.85
#